data_AF-A0A1I1YHQ1-F1
#
_entry.id   AF-A0A1I1YHQ1-F1
#
_cell.length_a   1.000
_cell.length_b   1.000
_cell.length_c   1.000
_cell.angle_alpha   90.00
_cell.angle_beta   90.00
_cell.angle_gamma   90.00
#
_symmetry.space_group_name_H-M   'P 1'
#
loop_
_entity.id
_entity.type
_entity.pdbx_description
1 polymer ?
#
loop_
_entity_poly.entity_id
_entity_poly.type
_entity_poly.pdbx_seq_one_letter_code
_entity_poly.pdbx_strand_id
1 'polypeptide(L)' 'MSKDKFTGYRVMFNVGARFMVHVYMKEEYYEQWRYTRDQRITDVVIEEVEVELNYFLG' A
#
# COMPACT_ATOMS: atom_id res chain seq x y z
N MET A 1 -17.65 -20.19 -0.15
CA MET A 1 -16.62 -19.81 0.83
C MET A 1 -16.59 -18.30 0.86
N SER A 2 -16.88 -17.69 2.00
CA SER A 2 -16.61 -16.27 2.23
C SER A 2 -15.15 -16.04 1.89
N LYS A 3 -14.85 -15.26 0.86
CA LYS A 3 -13.48 -14.82 0.65
C LYS A 3 -13.24 -13.75 1.70
N ASP A 4 -12.45 -14.08 2.72
CA ASP A 4 -12.22 -13.17 3.84
C ASP A 4 -11.61 -11.88 3.29
N LYS A 5 -12.40 -10.81 3.40
CA LYS A 5 -11.99 -9.48 3.02
C LYS A 5 -11.26 -8.84 4.19
N PHE A 6 -10.17 -8.17 3.88
CA PHE A 6 -9.30 -7.54 4.85
C PHE A 6 -9.18 -6.05 4.52
N THR A 7 -9.27 -5.21 5.56
CA THR A 7 -9.11 -3.76 5.44
C THR A 7 -7.65 -3.38 5.61
N GLY A 8 -7.12 -2.58 4.70
CA GLY A 8 -5.78 -2.02 4.81
C GLY A 8 -5.60 -0.84 3.88
N TYR A 9 -4.35 -0.53 3.52
CA TYR A 9 -4.02 0.62 2.72
C TYR A 9 -3.45 0.22 1.36
N ARG A 10 -3.95 0.86 0.30
CA ARG A 10 -3.32 0.89 -1.00
C ARG A 10 -2.47 2.16 -1.10
N VAL A 11 -1.17 1.98 -1.12
CA VAL A 11 -0.18 3.05 -1.27
C VAL A 11 0.22 3.13 -2.74
N MET A 12 0.10 4.31 -3.33
CA MET A 12 0.39 4.55 -4.73
C MET A 12 1.40 5.67 -4.88
N PHE A 13 2.46 5.44 -5.64
CA PHE A 13 3.50 6.46 -5.87
C PHE A 13 4.25 6.21 -7.17
N ASN A 14 4.85 7.27 -7.69
CA ASN A 14 5.66 7.18 -8.90
C ASN A 14 7.10 6.78 -8.57
N VAL A 15 7.65 5.88 -9.39
CA VAL A 15 9.08 5.56 -9.44
C VAL A 15 9.63 6.04 -10.78
N GLY A 16 10.40 7.13 -10.72
CA GLY A 16 10.82 7.86 -11.91
C GLY A 16 9.61 8.46 -12.66
N ALA A 17 9.80 8.75 -13.95
CA ALA A 17 8.79 9.44 -14.75
C ALA A 17 7.75 8.52 -15.42
N ARG A 18 7.84 7.19 -15.26
CA ARG A 18 7.07 6.24 -16.10
C ARG A 18 6.34 5.14 -15.35
N PHE A 19 6.67 4.85 -14.10
CA PHE A 19 6.10 3.71 -13.39
C PHE A 19 5.32 4.18 -12.17
N MET A 20 4.06 3.76 -12.10
CA MET A 20 3.23 3.93 -10.91
C MET A 20 3.21 2.61 -10.15
N VAL A 21 3.70 2.64 -8.91
CA VAL A 21 3.69 1.50 -8.01
C VAL A 21 2.41 1.52 -7.21
N HIS A 22 1.79 0.35 -7.05
CA HIS A 22 0.65 0.14 -6.16
C HIS A 22 1.01 -0.96 -5.18
N VAL A 23 1.02 -0.66 -3.89
CA VAL A 23 1.29 -1.63 -2.83
C VAL A 23 0.12 -1.70 -1.90
N TYR A 24 -0.38 -2.91 -1.65
CA TYR A 24 -1.39 -3.17 -0.64
C TYR A 24 -0.69 -3.60 0.64
N MET A 25 -0.87 -2.83 1.71
CA MET A 25 -0.23 -3.02 3.00
C MET A 25 -1.29 -3.11 4.10
N LYS A 26 -1.06 -4.00 5.07
CA LYS A 26 -1.81 -3.94 6.33
C LYS A 26 -1.45 -2.65 7.06
N GLU A 27 -2.33 -2.20 7.95
CA GLU A 27 -2.13 -0.99 8.74
C GLU A 27 -0.77 -0.95 9.47
N GLU A 28 -0.39 -2.04 10.14
CA GLU A 28 0.89 -2.14 10.85
C GLU A 28 2.11 -1.93 9.94
N TYR A 29 2.05 -2.46 8.71
CA TYR A 29 3.12 -2.32 7.73
C TYR A 29 3.12 -0.94 7.07
N TYR A 30 1.94 -0.37 6.84
CA TYR A 30 1.82 1.00 6.34
C TYR A 30 2.44 2.00 7.31
N GLU A 31 2.15 1.87 8.61
CA GLU A 31 2.76 2.74 9.62
C GLU A 31 4.28 2.63 9.61
N GLN A 32 4.84 1.41 9.63
CA GLN A 32 6.29 1.20 9.51
C GLN A 32 6.86 1.80 8.21
N TRP A 33 6.22 1.56 7.07
CA TRP A 33 6.64 2.11 5.78
C TRP A 33 6.60 3.64 5.78
N ARG A 34 5.56 4.25 6.36
CA ARG A 34 5.42 5.71 6.46
C ARG A 34 6.62 6.35 7.18
N TYR A 35 7.14 5.70 8.21
CA TYR A 35 8.32 6.15 8.95
C TYR A 35 9.65 5.85 8.24
N THR A 36 9.74 4.74 7.52
CA THR A 36 11.01 4.22 6.97
C THR A 36 11.21 4.51 5.49
N ARG A 37 10.18 4.94 4.76
CA ARG A 37 10.26 5.22 3.33
C ARG A 37 11.34 6.24 3.00
N ASP A 38 11.94 6.09 1.83
CA ASP A 38 12.88 7.07 1.28
C ASP A 38 12.19 8.43 1.10
N GLN A 39 12.84 9.50 1.57
CA GLN A 39 12.31 10.87 1.51
C GLN A 39 12.08 11.36 0.06
N ARG A 40 12.72 10.73 -0.93
CA ARG A 40 12.51 11.01 -2.36
C ARG A 40 11.15 10.55 -2.87
N ILE A 41 10.45 9.69 -2.13
CA ILE A 41 9.09 9.26 -2.46
C ILE A 41 8.12 10.33 -1.91
N THR A 42 7.84 11.38 -2.69
CA THR A 42 7.01 12.52 -2.24
C THR A 42 5.56 12.40 -2.66
N ASP A 43 5.30 11.96 -3.89
CA ASP A 43 3.98 11.98 -4.52
C ASP A 43 3.20 10.70 -4.21
N VAL A 44 2.84 10.55 -2.94
CA VAL A 44 2.17 9.36 -2.42
C VAL A 44 0.69 9.61 -2.24
N VAL A 45 -0.13 8.74 -2.82
CA VAL A 45 -1.58 8.65 -2.60
C VAL A 45 -1.85 7.42 -1.75
N ILE A 46 -2.74 7.57 -0.76
CA ILE A 46 -3.11 6.52 0.18
C ILE A 46 -4.62 6.37 0.13
N GLU A 47 -5.09 5.14 -0.10
CA GLU A 47 -6.50 4.77 -0.08
C GLU A 47 -6.71 3.65 0.95
N GLU A 48 -7.71 3.78 1.82
CA GLU A 48 -8.19 2.64 2.60
C GLU A 48 -9.01 1.72 1.68
N VAL A 49 -8.69 0.44 1.69
CA VAL A 49 -9.30 -0.55 0.79
C VAL A 49 -9.68 -1.81 1.55
N GLU A 50 -10.78 -2.44 1.12
CA GLU A 50 -11.26 -3.72 1.63
C GLU A 50 -11.15 -4.77 0.50
N VAL A 51 -10.09 -5.58 0.53
CA VAL A 51 -9.78 -6.56 -0.54
C VAL A 51 -9.38 -7.91 0.04
N GLU A 52 -9.30 -8.94 -0.81
CA GLU A 52 -8.87 -10.27 -0.38
C GLU A 52 -7.42 -10.24 0.17
N LEU A 53 -7.14 -11.06 1.19
CA LEU A 53 -5.82 -11.09 1.86
C LEU A 53 -4.65 -11.35 0.90
N ASN A 54 -4.89 -12.07 -0.19
CA ASN A 54 -3.90 -12.40 -1.23
C ASN A 54 -3.35 -11.18 -2.00
N TYR A 55 -3.99 -10.02 -1.91
CA TYR A 55 -3.50 -8.78 -2.50
C TYR A 55 -2.45 -8.10 -1.60
N PHE A 56 -2.48 -8.36 -0.30
CA PHE A 56 -1.55 -7.75 0.65
C PHE A 56 -0.20 -8.47 0.62
N LEU A 57 0.88 -7.68 0.62
CA LEU A 57 2.21 -8.24 0.91
C LEU A 57 2.20 -8.74 2.36
N GLY A 58 2.59 -10.00 2.55
CA GLY A 58 2.58 -10.72 3.84
C GLY A 58 3.90 -10.61 4.58
#